data_AF-A0A955BQP4-F1
#
_entry.id   AF-A0A955BQP4-F1
#
_cell.length_a   1.000
_cell.length_b   1.000
_cell.length_c   1.000
_cell.angle_alpha   90.00
_cell.angle_beta   90.00
_cell.angle_gamma   90.00
#
_symmetry.space_group_name_H-M   'P 1'
#
loop_
_entity.id
_entity.type
_entity.pdbx_description
1 polymer ?
#
loop_
_entity_poly.entity_id
_entity_poly.type
_entity_poly.pdbx_seq_one_letter_code
_entity_poly.pdbx_strand_id
1 'polypeptide(L)'
;MAPDTKPVTNARNAMPGGVVVTGPVSKEQEAILTPAALAFVAELQREFNPRRLQCLAARQARQARFDAGEDPDFLPQTADVRRGDWRVAPLPADLLDRRVEITGPVDRKMVINALN
;
A
#
# COMPACT_ATOMS: atom_id res chain seq x y z
N MET A 1 28.12 -19.90 -12.38
CA MET A 1 28.45 -19.10 -11.18
C MET A 1 27.17 -18.97 -10.38
N ALA A 2 26.92 -19.89 -9.46
CA ALA A 2 25.69 -19.91 -8.66
C ALA A 2 25.74 -18.73 -7.66
N PRO A 3 24.64 -18.00 -7.44
CA PRO A 3 24.62 -16.99 -6.40
C PRO A 3 24.74 -17.71 -5.04
N ASP A 4 25.79 -17.36 -4.30
CA ASP A 4 26.03 -17.75 -2.92
C ASP A 4 24.90 -17.21 -2.02
N THR A 5 23.76 -17.91 -1.96
CA THR A 5 22.70 -17.63 -1.00
C THR A 5 22.99 -18.36 0.30
N LYS A 6 23.95 -17.81 1.06
CA LYS A 6 24.09 -18.21 2.47
C LYS A 6 22.85 -17.76 3.22
N PRO A 7 22.20 -18.62 4.03
CA PRO A 7 21.19 -18.16 4.98
C PRO A 7 21.91 -17.24 5.97
N VAL A 8 21.62 -15.94 5.90
CA VAL A 8 22.07 -15.00 6.93
C VAL A 8 21.27 -15.30 8.18
N THR A 9 21.81 -16.22 8.98
CA THR A 9 21.45 -16.36 10.38
C THR A 9 22.50 -15.56 11.12
N ASN A 10 22.26 -14.28 11.39
CA ASN A 10 23.03 -13.59 12.43
C ASN A 10 22.26 -12.48 13.13
N ALA A 11 22.23 -12.65 14.45
CA ALA A 11 21.63 -11.79 15.44
C ALA A 11 22.26 -10.39 15.48
N ARG A 12 21.42 -9.38 15.75
CA ARG A 12 21.61 -8.20 16.63
C ARG A 12 20.90 -6.91 16.19
N ASN A 13 19.98 -6.99 15.24
CA ASN A 13 18.91 -6.01 15.12
C ASN A 13 17.62 -6.68 15.58
N ALA A 14 17.06 -6.22 16.70
CA ALA A 14 15.85 -6.80 17.26
C ALA A 14 14.71 -6.64 16.25
N MET A 15 14.29 -7.75 15.64
CA MET A 15 13.05 -7.79 14.87
C MET A 15 11.91 -7.27 15.76
N PRO A 16 11.05 -6.38 15.27
CA PRO A 16 9.90 -5.94 16.05
C PRO A 16 9.06 -7.17 16.44
N GLY A 17 8.53 -7.18 17.66
CA GLY A 17 7.77 -8.33 18.16
C GLY A 17 6.65 -8.76 17.21
N GLY A 18 6.56 -10.04 16.89
CA GLY A 18 5.54 -10.57 15.97
C GLY A 18 5.80 -10.31 14.48
N VAL A 19 7.00 -9.84 14.10
CA VAL A 19 7.42 -9.73 12.69
C VAL A 19 8.35 -10.89 12.33
N VAL A 20 8.06 -11.55 11.21
CA VAL A 20 8.88 -12.61 10.63
C VAL A 20 9.12 -12.30 9.16
N VAL A 21 10.38 -12.28 8.73
CA VAL A 21 10.75 -12.22 7.32
C VAL A 21 10.99 -13.66 6.85
N THR A 22 10.13 -14.14 5.95
CA THR A 22 10.11 -15.56 5.53
C THR A 22 10.94 -15.84 4.28
N GLY A 23 11.29 -14.82 3.50
CA GLY A 23 12.12 -14.94 2.30
C GLY A 23 13.60 -14.70 2.59
N PRO A 24 14.52 -15.17 1.72
CA PRO A 24 15.92 -14.78 1.80
C PRO A 24 16.06 -13.26 1.63
N VAL A 25 16.96 -12.65 2.41
CA VAL A 25 17.27 -11.22 2.33
C VAL A 25 18.64 -11.06 1.68
N SER A 26 18.70 -10.37 0.54
CA SER A 26 19.95 -9.99 -0.13
C SER A 26 20.58 -8.78 0.57
N LYS A 27 21.87 -8.52 0.29
CA LYS A 27 22.58 -7.35 0.84
C LYS A 27 21.90 -6.02 0.48
N GLU A 28 21.35 -5.92 -0.73
CA GLU A 28 20.61 -4.73 -1.18
C GLU A 28 19.30 -4.57 -0.41
N GLN A 29 18.64 -5.69 -0.05
CA GLN A 29 17.40 -5.67 0.72
C GLN A 29 17.63 -5.31 2.19
N GLU A 30 18.81 -5.58 2.76
CA GLU A 30 19.16 -5.15 4.13
C GLU A 30 19.08 -3.61 4.29
N ALA A 31 19.40 -2.86 3.24
CA ALA A 31 19.29 -1.40 3.23
C ALA A 31 17.83 -0.90 3.22
N ILE A 32 16.88 -1.74 2.82
CA ILE A 32 15.44 -1.43 2.81
C ILE A 32 14.76 -1.97 4.07
N LEU A 33 15.02 -3.23 4.41
CA LEU A 33 14.47 -3.94 5.58
C LEU A 33 15.25 -3.61 6.86
N THR A 34 15.53 -2.32 7.05
CA THR A 34 16.17 -1.83 8.26
C THR A 34 15.26 -2.04 9.49
N PRO A 35 15.82 -2.07 10.71
CA PRO A 35 15.01 -2.28 11.92
C PRO A 35 13.94 -1.21 12.10
N ALA A 36 14.26 0.04 11.80
CA ALA A 36 13.33 1.15 11.86
C ALA A 36 12.20 1.00 10.82
N ALA A 37 12.53 0.60 9.59
CA ALA A 37 11.51 0.36 8.56
C ALA A 37 10.58 -0.80 8.94
N LEU A 38 11.13 -1.90 9.47
CA LEU A 38 10.34 -3.03 9.94
C LEU A 38 9.45 -2.67 11.14
N ALA A 39 9.96 -1.87 12.07
CA ALA A 39 9.17 -1.36 13.22
C ALA A 39 8.00 -0.51 12.72
N PHE A 40 8.27 0.41 11.81
CA PHE A 40 7.24 1.25 11.21
C PHE A 40 6.16 0.45 10.47
N VAL A 41 6.55 -0.54 9.66
CA VAL A 41 5.58 -1.43 8.98
C VAL A 41 4.77 -2.24 10.01
N ALA A 42 5.39 -2.68 11.10
CA ALA A 42 4.68 -3.39 12.16
C ALA A 42 3.63 -2.51 12.85
N GLU A 43 3.94 -1.23 13.10
CA GLU A 43 3.00 -0.25 13.63
C GLU A 43 1.83 -0.02 12.67
N LEU A 44 2.09 0.21 11.39
CA LEU A 44 1.04 0.36 10.37
C LEU A 44 0.14 -0.87 10.29
N GLN A 45 0.72 -2.06 10.32
CA GLN A 45 -0.03 -3.31 10.29
C GLN A 45 -0.92 -3.45 11.54
N ARG A 46 -0.40 -3.15 12.73
CA ARG A 46 -1.19 -3.27 13.97
C ARG A 46 -2.34 -2.26 14.01
N GLU A 47 -2.07 -1.02 13.61
CA GLU A 47 -3.05 0.07 13.64
C GLU A 47 -4.15 -0.14 12.58
N PHE A 48 -3.78 -0.40 11.32
CA PHE A 48 -4.71 -0.30 10.20
C PHE A 48 -5.26 -1.64 9.69
N ASN A 49 -4.61 -2.78 9.98
CA ASN A 49 -5.08 -4.08 9.50
C ASN A 49 -6.51 -4.45 9.98
N PRO A 50 -6.92 -4.20 11.25
CA PRO A 50 -8.29 -4.48 11.66
C PRO A 50 -9.33 -3.77 10.77
N ARG A 51 -9.09 -2.48 10.46
CA ARG A 51 -9.96 -1.72 9.57
C ARG A 51 -9.92 -2.24 8.12
N ARG A 52 -8.73 -2.60 7.61
CA ARG A 52 -8.59 -3.24 6.29
C ARG A 52 -9.45 -4.49 6.18
N LEU A 53 -9.41 -5.37 7.19
CA LEU A 53 -10.21 -6.60 7.21
C LEU A 53 -11.72 -6.30 7.26
N GLN A 54 -12.16 -5.33 8.06
CA GLN A 54 -13.55 -4.89 8.06
C GLN A 54 -14.00 -4.40 6.69
N CYS A 55 -13.17 -3.62 5.98
CA CYS A 55 -13.49 -3.16 4.63
C CYS A 55 -13.59 -4.32 3.63
N LEU A 56 -12.75 -5.35 3.73
CA LEU A 56 -12.84 -6.54 2.88
C LEU A 56 -14.13 -7.33 3.13
N ALA A 57 -14.52 -7.51 4.40
CA ALA A 57 -15.79 -8.13 4.75
C ALA A 57 -16.99 -7.30 4.25
N ALA A 58 -16.94 -5.98 4.39
CA ALA A 58 -17.98 -5.08 3.89
C ALA A 58 -18.14 -5.15 2.36
N ARG A 59 -17.04 -5.35 1.61
CA ARG A 59 -17.10 -5.57 0.16
C ARG A 59 -17.86 -6.85 -0.19
N GLN A 60 -17.59 -7.94 0.51
CA GLN A 60 -18.31 -9.21 0.32
C GLN A 60 -19.80 -9.06 0.64
N ALA A 61 -20.12 -8.40 1.75
CA ALA A 61 -21.51 -8.15 2.13
C ALA A 61 -22.24 -7.26 1.10
N ARG A 62 -21.58 -6.22 0.57
CA ARG A 62 -22.15 -5.38 -0.49
C ARG A 62 -22.39 -6.16 -1.78
N GLN A 63 -21.43 -7.01 -2.17
CA GLN A 63 -21.57 -7.86 -3.35
C GLN A 63 -22.77 -8.81 -3.21
N ALA A 64 -22.96 -9.44 -2.05
CA ALA A 64 -24.11 -10.32 -1.82
C ALA A 64 -25.46 -9.60 -1.96
N ARG A 65 -25.54 -8.30 -1.63
CA ARG A 65 -26.75 -7.50 -1.89
C ARG A 65 -26.96 -7.22 -3.37
N PHE A 66 -25.87 -6.95 -4.10
CA PHE A 66 -25.93 -6.80 -5.55
C PHE A 66 -26.40 -8.08 -6.24
N ASP A 67 -25.87 -9.23 -5.82
CA ASP A 67 -26.29 -10.54 -6.34
C ASP A 67 -27.76 -10.85 -6.03
N ALA A 68 -28.31 -10.26 -4.95
CA ALA A 68 -29.73 -10.35 -4.58
C ALA A 68 -30.63 -9.34 -5.33
N GLY A 69 -30.08 -8.57 -6.28
CA GLY A 69 -30.83 -7.63 -7.12
C GLY A 69 -30.81 -6.17 -6.64
N GLU A 70 -29.98 -5.80 -5.67
CA GLU A 70 -29.73 -4.39 -5.37
C GLU A 70 -28.84 -3.77 -6.47
N ASP A 71 -29.24 -2.65 -7.07
CA ASP A 71 -28.38 -1.91 -7.99
C ASP A 71 -27.48 -0.90 -7.25
N PRO A 72 -26.27 -0.60 -7.74
CA PRO A 72 -25.48 0.51 -7.24
C PRO A 72 -26.15 1.85 -7.58
N ASP A 73 -26.36 2.70 -6.56
CA ASP A 73 -26.85 4.08 -6.74
C ASP A 73 -26.24 5.02 -5.68
N PHE A 74 -26.48 6.32 -5.83
CA PHE A 74 -26.04 7.35 -4.90
C PHE A 74 -26.68 7.17 -3.51
N LEU A 75 -25.83 7.13 -2.49
CA LEU A 75 -26.26 7.02 -1.10
C LEU A 75 -27.02 8.29 -0.67
N PRO A 76 -28.28 8.18 -0.17
CA PRO A 76 -29.02 9.34 0.33
C PRO A 76 -28.33 10.04 1.50
N GLN A 77 -27.69 9.28 2.39
CA GLN A 77 -27.04 9.79 3.60
C GLN A 77 -25.80 10.65 3.33
N THR A 78 -25.23 10.63 2.11
CA THR A 78 -24.11 11.50 1.74
C THR A 78 -24.52 12.65 0.81
N ALA A 79 -25.82 12.92 0.68
CA ALA A 79 -26.33 13.96 -0.21
C ALA A 79 -25.86 15.37 0.19
N ASP A 80 -25.75 15.68 1.48
CA ASP A 80 -25.28 16.98 1.95
C ASP A 80 -23.80 17.22 1.62
N VAL A 81 -22.97 16.17 1.66
CA VAL A 81 -21.57 16.25 1.22
C VAL A 81 -21.47 16.54 -0.28
N ARG A 82 -22.34 15.93 -1.10
CA ARG A 82 -22.36 16.17 -2.56
C ARG A 82 -22.87 17.57 -2.93
N ARG A 83 -23.76 18.14 -2.12
CA ARG A 83 -24.33 19.48 -2.34
C ARG A 83 -23.55 20.61 -1.65
N GLY A 84 -22.66 20.28 -0.73
CA GLY A 84 -21.88 21.25 0.03
C GLY A 84 -20.86 21.98 -0.84
N ASP A 85 -20.57 23.22 -0.47
CA ASP A 85 -19.50 24.02 -1.07
C ASP A 85 -18.19 23.77 -0.34
N TRP A 86 -17.42 22.77 -0.81
CA TRP A 86 -16.11 22.44 -0.28
C TRP A 86 -15.14 22.12 -1.41
N ARG A 87 -13.84 22.22 -1.09
CA ARG A 87 -12.75 21.84 -1.99
C ARG A 87 -11.75 20.98 -1.24
N VAL A 88 -11.00 20.17 -1.99
CA VAL A 88 -9.85 19.44 -1.44
C VAL A 88 -8.78 20.42 -0.95
N ALA A 89 -7.83 19.92 -0.16
CA ALA A 89 -6.68 20.71 0.25
C ALA A 89 -5.88 21.23 -0.97
N PRO A 90 -5.17 22.38 -0.85
CA PRO A 90 -4.32 22.91 -1.91
C PRO A 90 -3.32 21.87 -2.40
N LEU A 91 -3.13 21.84 -3.73
CA LEU A 91 -2.20 20.92 -4.37
C LEU A 91 -0.79 21.53 -4.44
N PRO A 92 0.28 20.72 -4.29
CA PRO A 92 1.63 21.15 -4.58
C PRO A 92 1.82 21.41 -6.09
N ALA A 93 2.79 22.27 -6.43
CA ALA A 93 2.95 22.79 -7.79
C ALA A 93 3.27 21.70 -8.83
N ASP A 94 4.00 20.66 -8.43
CA ASP A 94 4.36 19.50 -9.23
C ASP A 94 3.16 18.62 -9.63
N LEU A 95 2.01 18.76 -8.97
CA LEU A 95 0.78 18.02 -9.28
C LEU A 95 -0.26 18.83 -10.06
N LEU A 96 0.04 20.08 -10.43
CA LEU A 96 -0.90 20.94 -11.15
C LEU A 96 -1.03 20.60 -12.64
N ASP A 97 0.03 20.06 -13.25
CA ASP A 97 0.04 19.65 -14.66
C ASP A 97 0.35 18.16 -14.80
N ARG A 98 -0.72 17.36 -14.90
CA ARG A 98 -0.69 15.90 -15.06
C ARG A 98 -1.31 15.47 -16.39
N ARG A 99 -1.10 16.26 -17.44
CA ARG A 99 -1.73 16.08 -18.76
C ARG A 99 -1.50 14.70 -19.38
N VAL A 100 -0.39 14.06 -19.07
CA VAL A 100 -0.03 12.71 -19.49
C VAL A 100 0.67 12.02 -18.32
N GLU A 101 0.28 10.78 -18.05
CA GLU A 101 0.94 9.91 -17.08
C GLU A 101 1.32 8.60 -17.74
N ILE A 102 2.54 8.12 -17.49
CA ILE A 102 2.99 6.80 -17.91
C ILE A 102 2.97 5.85 -16.71
N THR A 103 2.52 4.62 -16.94
CA THR A 103 2.55 3.56 -15.92
C THR A 103 3.48 2.45 -16.37
N GLY A 104 4.12 1.77 -15.43
CA GLY A 104 5.08 0.72 -15.72
C GLY A 104 5.57 -0.01 -14.47
N PRO A 105 6.33 -1.10 -14.66
CA PRO A 105 6.93 -1.84 -13.56
C PRO A 105 8.02 -1.02 -12.85
N VAL A 106 8.39 -1.46 -11.64
CA VAL A 106 9.43 -0.83 -10.82
C VAL A 106 10.85 -1.32 -11.13
N ASP A 107 11.07 -1.98 -12.28
CA ASP A 107 12.41 -2.41 -12.66
C ASP A 107 13.29 -1.22 -13.05
N ARG A 108 14.60 -1.34 -12.80
CA ARG A 108 15.55 -0.22 -12.94
C ARG A 108 15.51 0.40 -14.33
N LYS A 109 15.41 -0.40 -15.40
CA LYS A 109 15.43 0.12 -16.78
C LYS A 109 14.13 0.86 -17.08
N MET A 110 13.00 0.31 -16.67
CA MET A 110 11.70 0.94 -16.91
C MET A 110 11.51 2.21 -16.09
N VAL A 111 12.02 2.28 -14.86
CA VAL A 111 12.02 3.52 -14.07
C VAL A 111 12.83 4.61 -14.79
N ILE A 112 14.01 4.28 -15.32
CA ILE A 112 14.84 5.24 -16.08
C ILE A 112 14.11 5.70 -17.35
N ASN A 113 13.52 4.77 -18.09
CA ASN A 113 12.82 5.10 -19.34
C ASN A 113 11.54 5.90 -19.11
N ALA A 114 10.84 5.67 -18.01
CA ALA A 114 9.60 6.36 -17.69
C ALA A 114 9.81 7.80 -17.18
N LEU A 115 10.98 8.08 -16.59
CA LEU A 115 11.33 9.39 -16.04
C LEU A 115 12.08 10.30 -17.02
N ASN A 116 12.38 9.84 -18.25
CA ASN A 116 13.04 10.59 -19.32
C ASN A 116 12.09 10.82 -20.50
#